data_AF-A0A447P3T7-F1
#
_entry.id   AF-A0A447P3T7-F1
#
_cell.length_a   1.000
_cell.length_b   1.000
_cell.length_c   1.000
_cell.angle_alpha   90.00
_cell.angle_beta   90.00
_cell.angle_gamma   90.00
#
_symmetry.space_group_name_H-M   'P 1'
#
loop_
_entity.id
_entity.type
_entity.pdbx_description
1 polymer ?
#
loop_
_entity_poly.entity_id
_entity_poly.type
_entity_poly.pdbx_seq_one_letter_code
_entity_poly.pdbx_strand_id
1 'polypeptide(L)'
;MEKPFRRILIIKMRFHGDMLLTTPVISTLKQNYPDAKIDVLLYQNTIPILSENPEINALYGISNKGAGTKEKIKNALSLIKKLRANSYDLVVNLTDQWSVALIVRFLNAKIKISQDFGNRQSALWKKSFTHLVPYAGENMLLSAHYPR
;
A
#
# COMPACT_ATOMS: atom_id res chain seq x y z
N MET A 1 -0.03 -27.13 -6.69
CA MET A 1 0.27 -25.92 -7.50
C MET A 1 1.07 -24.97 -6.66
N GLU A 2 2.29 -24.61 -7.08
CA GLU A 2 3.02 -23.52 -6.43
C GLU A 2 2.25 -22.22 -6.62
N LYS A 3 1.94 -21.54 -5.53
CA LYS A 3 1.30 -20.24 -5.60
C LYS A 3 2.37 -19.19 -5.94
N PRO A 4 2.10 -18.27 -6.89
CA PRO A 4 3.14 -17.40 -7.47
C PRO A 4 3.69 -16.34 -6.51
N PHE A 5 3.02 -16.06 -5.38
CA PHE A 5 3.43 -15.01 -4.44
C PHE A 5 3.89 -15.60 -3.12
N ARG A 6 5.15 -15.34 -2.77
CA ARG A 6 5.79 -15.71 -1.50
C ARG A 6 6.03 -14.48 -0.62
N ARG A 7 6.19 -13.29 -1.20
CA ARG A 7 6.30 -12.02 -0.46
C ARG A 7 5.40 -10.95 -1.05
N ILE A 8 4.54 -10.40 -0.20
CA ILE A 8 3.52 -9.41 -0.56
C ILE A 8 3.73 -8.15 0.27
N LEU A 9 3.72 -6.98 -0.37
CA LEU A 9 3.69 -5.69 0.31
C LEU A 9 2.31 -5.05 0.13
N ILE A 10 1.64 -4.74 1.23
CA ILE A 10 0.42 -3.92 1.24
C ILE A 10 0.80 -2.48 1.61
N ILE A 11 0.28 -1.50 0.89
CA ILE A 11 0.52 -0.08 1.18
C ILE A 11 -0.80 0.60 1.49
N LYS A 12 -0.90 1.18 2.69
CA LYS A 12 -2.10 1.89 3.14
C LYS A 12 -1.73 3.13 3.96
N MET A 13 -2.10 4.31 3.46
CA MET A 13 -1.70 5.61 4.02
C MET A 13 -2.93 6.49 4.34
N ARG A 14 -3.74 6.09 5.32
CA ARG A 14 -4.92 6.84 5.81
C ARG A 14 -5.06 6.79 7.33
N PHE A 15 -5.93 7.65 7.85
CA PHE A 15 -6.23 7.77 9.28
C PHE A 15 -7.00 6.55 9.83
N HIS A 16 -7.07 6.48 11.17
CA HIS A 16 -7.43 5.33 11.98
C HIS A 16 -8.68 4.53 11.52
N GLY A 17 -9.74 5.20 11.04
CA GLY A 17 -11.01 4.54 10.68
C GLY A 17 -10.95 3.57 9.51
N ASP A 18 -10.06 3.81 8.53
CA ASP A 18 -9.92 2.97 7.33
C ASP A 18 -8.85 1.88 7.48
N MET A 19 -8.07 1.85 8.58
CA MET A 19 -7.02 0.85 8.77
C MET A 19 -7.59 -0.54 9.01
N LEU A 20 -8.74 -0.65 9.68
CA LEU A 20 -9.41 -1.94 9.93
C LEU A 20 -9.83 -2.64 8.63
N LEU A 21 -10.10 -1.89 7.56
CA LEU A 21 -10.37 -2.44 6.24
C LEU A 21 -9.14 -3.06 5.56
N THR A 22 -7.95 -2.89 6.15
CA THR A 22 -6.72 -3.57 5.70
C THR A 22 -6.67 -5.01 6.21
N THR A 23 -7.21 -5.28 7.41
CA THR A 23 -7.27 -6.62 8.00
C THR A 23 -7.96 -7.65 7.09
N PRO A 24 -9.18 -7.44 6.56
CA PRO A 24 -9.81 -8.42 5.66
C PRO A 24 -9.01 -8.61 4.36
N VAL A 25 -8.29 -7.59 3.88
CA VAL A 25 -7.38 -7.74 2.73
C VAL A 25 -6.21 -8.66 3.09
N ILE A 26 -5.60 -8.46 4.26
CA ILE A 26 -4.52 -9.32 4.78
C ILE A 26 -5.01 -10.76 4.91
N SER A 27 -6.14 -10.99 5.56
CA SER A 27 -6.68 -12.34 5.77
C SER A 27 -7.06 -13.02 4.46
N THR A 28 -7.65 -12.28 3.51
CA THR A 28 -7.95 -12.83 2.18
C THR A 28 -6.68 -13.24 1.44
N LEU A 29 -5.64 -12.40 1.46
CA LEU A 29 -4.35 -12.74 0.87
C LEU A 29 -3.69 -13.92 1.58
N LYS A 30 -3.81 -14.03 2.91
CA LYS A 30 -3.24 -15.14 3.67
C LYS A 30 -3.97 -16.46 3.39
N GLN A 31 -5.30 -16.45 3.32
CA GLN A 31 -6.09 -17.62 2.91
C GLN A 31 -5.73 -18.07 1.49
N ASN A 32 -5.61 -17.11 0.56
CA ASN A 32 -5.26 -17.41 -0.82
C ASN A 32 -3.77 -17.71 -1.01
N TYR A 33 -2.88 -17.29 -0.12
CA TYR A 33 -1.43 -17.53 -0.16
C TYR A 33 -0.89 -17.83 1.25
N PRO A 34 -1.17 -19.03 1.82
CA PRO A 34 -0.88 -19.34 3.24
C PRO A 34 0.60 -19.16 3.62
N ASP A 35 1.50 -19.51 2.71
CA ASP A 35 2.95 -19.41 2.92
C ASP A 35 3.52 -18.01 2.67
N ALA A 36 2.72 -17.07 2.16
CA ALA A 36 3.22 -15.75 1.83
C ALA A 36 3.53 -14.96 3.11
N LYS A 37 4.68 -14.26 3.10
CA LYS A 37 4.98 -13.21 4.07
C LYS A 37 4.31 -11.92 3.63
N ILE A 38 3.46 -11.37 4.50
CA ILE A 38 2.73 -10.13 4.23
C ILE A 38 3.37 -9.02 5.04
N ASP A 39 3.96 -8.05 4.34
CA ASP A 39 4.46 -6.83 4.95
C ASP A 39 3.47 -5.69 4.70
N VAL A 40 3.41 -4.72 5.61
CA VAL A 40 2.53 -3.55 5.45
C VAL A 40 3.33 -2.27 5.62
N LEU A 41 3.14 -1.34 4.68
CA LEU A 41 3.64 0.03 4.73
C LEU A 41 2.50 0.99 5.08
N LEU A 42 2.68 1.76 6.15
CA LEU A 42 1.67 2.66 6.70
C LEU A 42 2.30 3.87 7.40
N TYR A 43 1.47 4.76 7.96
CA TYR A 43 1.97 5.83 8.81
C TYR A 43 2.48 5.29 10.14
N GLN A 44 3.57 5.86 10.65
CA GLN A 44 4.20 5.42 11.89
C GLN A 44 3.24 5.40 13.08
N ASN A 45 2.32 6.37 13.16
CA ASN A 45 1.35 6.48 14.25
C ASN A 45 0.16 5.50 14.12
N THR A 46 0.02 4.77 13.01
CA THR A 46 -1.04 3.77 12.83
C THR A 46 -0.54 2.33 12.98
N ILE A 47 0.77 2.12 13.21
CA ILE A 47 1.37 0.79 13.46
C ILE A 47 0.66 0.02 14.60
N PRO A 48 0.35 0.63 15.76
CA PRO A 48 -0.31 -0.09 16.85
C PRO A 48 -1.68 -0.70 16.50
N ILE A 49 -2.33 -0.23 15.42
CA ILE A 49 -3.64 -0.76 14.99
C ILE A 49 -3.50 -2.17 14.40
N LEU A 50 -2.34 -2.48 13.82
CA LEU A 50 -2.08 -3.74 13.13
C LEU A 50 -1.00 -4.59 13.81
N SER A 51 -0.39 -4.11 14.90
CA SER A 51 0.74 -4.80 15.56
C SER A 51 0.37 -6.17 16.11
N GLU A 52 -0.87 -6.36 16.53
CA GLU A 52 -1.38 -7.61 17.10
C GLU A 52 -1.90 -8.59 16.04
N ASN A 53 -1.81 -8.27 14.74
CA ASN A 53 -2.26 -9.18 13.69
C ASN A 53 -1.17 -10.23 13.38
N PRO A 54 -1.40 -11.52 13.72
CA PRO A 54 -0.40 -12.58 13.53
C PRO A 54 -0.15 -12.94 12.06
N GLU A 55 -1.01 -12.50 11.14
CA GLU A 55 -0.84 -12.73 9.70
C GLU A 55 0.20 -11.80 9.07
N ILE A 56 0.61 -10.74 9.79
CA ILE A 56 1.58 -9.75 9.33
C ILE A 56 2.99 -10.19 9.71
N ASN A 57 3.88 -10.21 8.72
CA ASN A 57 5.30 -10.51 8.89
C ASN A 57 6.10 -9.27 9.35
N ALA A 58 5.84 -8.10 8.77
CA ALA A 58 6.53 -6.86 9.15
C ALA A 58 5.68 -5.61 8.91
N LEU A 59 5.88 -4.61 9.77
CA LEU A 59 5.28 -3.28 9.66
C LEU A 59 6.36 -2.24 9.37
N TYR A 60 6.14 -1.41 8.35
CA TYR A 60 7.01 -0.31 7.98
C TYR A 60 6.25 1.02 8.16
N GLY A 61 6.82 1.92 8.95
CA GLY A 61 6.23 3.22 9.24
C GLY A 61 6.88 4.36 8.47
N ILE A 62 6.06 5.24 7.92
CA ILE A 62 6.49 6.56 7.41
C ILE A 62 6.04 7.62 8.41
N SER A 63 6.96 8.51 8.81
CA SER A 63 6.64 9.71 9.58
C SER A 63 6.62 10.95 8.68
N ASN A 64 5.57 11.76 8.84
CA ASN A 64 5.44 13.04 8.14
C ASN A 64 5.91 14.24 8.99
N LYS A 65 6.26 14.04 10.27
CA LYS A 65 6.47 15.13 11.23
C LYS A 65 7.94 15.46 11.46
N GLY A 66 8.24 16.75 11.66
CA GLY A 66 9.43 17.25 12.35
C GLY A 66 10.78 17.14 11.63
N ALA A 67 10.89 16.43 10.52
CA ALA A 67 12.15 16.27 9.80
C ALA A 67 12.41 17.40 8.79
N GLY A 68 13.63 17.94 8.79
CA GLY A 68 14.13 18.80 7.71
C GLY A 68 14.22 18.05 6.37
N THR A 69 14.31 18.78 5.26
CA THR A 69 14.27 18.20 3.90
C THR A 69 15.31 17.10 3.67
N LYS A 70 16.55 17.30 4.14
CA LYS A 70 17.63 16.30 4.02
C LYS A 70 17.30 14.99 4.74
N GLU A 71 16.78 15.08 5.96
CA GLU A 71 16.38 13.91 6.75
C GLU A 71 15.18 13.19 6.12
N LYS A 72 14.21 13.92 5.55
CA LYS A 72 13.10 13.30 4.79
C LYS A 72 13.60 12.48 3.62
N ILE A 73 14.56 13.00 2.84
CA ILE A 73 15.15 12.29 1.70
C ILE A 73 15.91 11.05 2.18
N LYS A 74 16.76 11.19 3.22
CA LYS A 74 17.51 10.07 3.80
C LYS A 74 16.57 8.96 4.32
N ASN A 75 15.49 9.32 5.00
CA ASN A 75 14.49 8.39 5.50
C ASN A 75 13.75 7.68 4.36
N ALA A 76 13.37 8.42 3.31
CA ALA A 76 12.75 7.83 2.12
C ALA A 76 13.69 6.84 1.41
N LEU A 77 14.97 7.21 1.21
CA LEU A 77 15.97 6.33 0.60
C LEU A 77 16.23 5.08 1.44
N SER A 78 16.34 5.24 2.77
CA SER A 78 16.49 4.13 3.71
C SER A 78 15.30 3.17 3.65
N LEU A 79 14.08 3.72 3.64
CA LEU A 79 12.85 2.93 3.50
C LEU A 79 12.81 2.18 2.17
N ILE A 80 13.08 2.85 1.05
CA ILE A 80 13.11 2.22 -0.27
C ILE A 80 14.15 1.10 -0.30
N LYS A 81 15.34 1.31 0.26
CA LYS A 81 16.38 0.28 0.33
C LYS A 81 15.91 -0.94 1.13
N LYS A 82 15.28 -0.72 2.31
CA LYS A 82 14.72 -1.79 3.15
C LYS A 82 13.65 -2.59 2.41
N LEU A 83 12.67 -1.91 1.81
CA LEU A 83 11.59 -2.55 1.06
C LEU A 83 12.12 -3.30 -0.17
N ARG A 84 13.10 -2.72 -0.88
CA ARG A 84 13.68 -3.36 -2.07
C ARG A 84 14.44 -4.64 -1.74
N ALA A 85 15.11 -4.70 -0.58
CA ALA A 85 15.82 -5.89 -0.13
C ALA A 85 14.89 -7.08 0.13
N ASN A 86 13.60 -6.84 0.40
CA ASN A 86 12.62 -7.90 0.59
C ASN A 86 12.19 -8.61 -0.70
N SER A 87 12.53 -8.09 -1.89
CA SER A 87 12.22 -8.72 -3.19
C SER A 87 10.76 -9.20 -3.31
N TYR A 88 9.82 -8.27 -3.13
CA TYR A 88 8.39 -8.58 -3.20
C TYR A 88 7.98 -9.13 -4.58
N ASP A 89 7.12 -10.13 -4.58
CA ASP A 89 6.49 -10.64 -5.82
C ASP A 89 5.30 -9.78 -6.22
N LEU A 90 4.55 -9.31 -5.21
CA LEU A 90 3.32 -8.55 -5.32
C LEU A 90 3.36 -7.30 -4.43
N VAL A 91 2.96 -6.15 -4.99
CA VAL A 91 2.65 -4.93 -4.26
C VAL A 91 1.17 -4.61 -4.45
N VAL A 92 0.43 -4.43 -3.36
CA VAL A 92 -0.98 -4.03 -3.34
C VAL A 92 -1.10 -2.63 -2.73
N ASN A 93 -1.40 -1.64 -3.55
CA ASN A 93 -1.58 -0.26 -3.11
C ASN A 93 -3.07 0.07 -2.87
N LEU A 94 -3.39 0.46 -1.65
CA LEU A 94 -4.75 0.78 -1.18
C LEU A 94 -4.94 2.27 -0.87
N THR A 95 -4.08 3.13 -1.41
CA THR A 95 -4.08 4.57 -1.14
C THR A 95 -3.79 5.38 -2.39
N ASP A 96 -4.36 6.59 -2.44
CA ASP A 96 -4.12 7.58 -3.49
C ASP A 96 -3.03 8.58 -3.10
N GLN A 97 -2.17 8.30 -2.12
CA GLN A 97 -1.08 9.23 -1.74
C GLN A 97 0.01 9.30 -2.81
N TRP A 98 0.23 10.47 -3.40
CA TRP A 98 1.15 10.65 -4.55
C TRP A 98 2.58 10.15 -4.28
N SER A 99 3.07 10.29 -3.05
CA SER A 99 4.42 9.88 -2.65
C SER A 99 4.64 8.36 -2.77
N VAL A 100 3.57 7.56 -2.70
CA VAL A 100 3.63 6.10 -2.86
C VAL A 100 4.09 5.71 -4.27
N ALA A 101 3.71 6.47 -5.30
CA ALA A 101 4.12 6.16 -6.67
C ALA A 101 5.65 6.14 -6.82
N LEU A 102 6.36 7.02 -6.10
CA LEU A 102 7.82 7.06 -6.12
C LEU A 102 8.40 5.83 -5.40
N ILE A 103 7.88 5.48 -4.23
CA ILE A 103 8.32 4.31 -3.47
C ILE A 103 8.15 3.05 -4.32
N VAL A 104 6.95 2.82 -4.84
CA VAL A 104 6.59 1.63 -5.64
C VAL A 104 7.39 1.54 -6.94
N ARG A 105 7.72 2.68 -7.56
CA ARG A 105 8.57 2.72 -8.75
C ARG A 105 9.90 2.01 -8.51
N PHE A 106 10.52 2.25 -7.36
CA PHE A 106 11.83 1.73 -7.01
C PHE A 106 11.81 0.33 -6.41
N LEU A 107 10.64 -0.29 -6.23
CA LEU A 107 10.54 -1.69 -5.81
C LEU A 107 10.70 -2.63 -7.01
N ASN A 108 11.36 -3.77 -6.80
CA ASN A 108 11.63 -4.76 -7.83
C ASN A 108 10.53 -5.85 -7.90
N ALA A 109 9.26 -5.47 -7.79
CA ALA A 109 8.14 -6.42 -7.87
C ALA A 109 7.64 -6.58 -9.31
N LYS A 110 7.39 -7.83 -9.73
CA LYS A 110 6.82 -8.14 -11.05
C LYS A 110 5.38 -7.66 -11.17
N ILE A 111 4.61 -7.77 -10.09
CA ILE A 111 3.22 -7.36 -10.05
C ILE A 111 3.04 -6.25 -9.00
N LYS A 112 2.50 -5.13 -9.47
CA LYS A 112 2.20 -3.92 -8.69
C LYS A 112 0.80 -3.45 -9.05
N ILE A 113 -0.14 -3.59 -8.13
CA ILE A 113 -1.55 -3.32 -8.32
C ILE A 113 -1.93 -2.06 -7.55
N SER A 114 -2.70 -1.18 -8.17
CA SER A 114 -3.37 -0.06 -7.52
C SER A 114 -4.78 0.08 -8.09
N GLN A 115 -5.66 0.72 -7.34
CA GLN A 115 -6.89 1.24 -7.92
C GLN A 115 -6.59 2.37 -8.91
N ASP A 116 -7.40 2.47 -9.96
CA ASP A 116 -7.40 3.61 -10.89
C ASP A 116 -8.14 4.79 -10.26
N PHE A 117 -7.44 5.54 -9.41
CA PHE A 117 -8.01 6.72 -8.78
C PHE A 117 -8.17 7.85 -9.81
N GLY A 118 -9.38 8.40 -9.94
CA GLY A 118 -9.65 9.50 -10.87
C GLY A 118 -8.76 10.74 -10.66
N ASN A 119 -8.29 10.97 -9.44
CA ASN A 119 -7.36 12.06 -9.10
C ASN A 119 -5.86 11.72 -9.32
N ARG A 120 -5.53 10.53 -9.84
CA ARG A 120 -4.14 10.04 -10.04
C ARG A 120 -3.84 9.63 -11.48
N GLN A 121 -3.95 10.59 -12.38
CA GLN A 121 -3.78 10.36 -13.81
C GLN A 121 -2.37 10.71 -14.35
N SER A 122 -1.44 11.10 -13.48
CA SER A 122 -0.07 11.48 -13.90
C SER A 122 0.71 10.28 -14.45
N ALA A 123 1.60 10.54 -15.42
CA ALA A 123 2.44 9.51 -16.03
C ALA A 123 3.31 8.78 -14.99
N LEU A 124 3.80 9.50 -13.97
CA LEU A 124 4.56 8.90 -12.88
C LEU A 124 3.75 7.82 -12.16
N TRP A 125 2.50 8.14 -11.78
CA TRP A 125 1.59 7.20 -11.12
C TRP A 125 1.33 5.99 -12.00
N LYS A 126 0.84 6.22 -13.22
CA LYS A 126 0.45 5.15 -14.16
C LYS A 126 1.60 4.20 -14.45
N LYS A 127 2.81 4.73 -14.66
CA LYS A 127 4.00 3.91 -14.95
C LYS A 127 4.62 3.26 -13.69
N SER A 128 4.16 3.59 -12.49
CA SER A 128 4.65 2.96 -11.25
C SER A 128 3.93 1.66 -10.91
N PHE A 129 2.72 1.47 -11.44
CA PHE A 129 1.93 0.25 -11.25
C PHE A 129 1.83 -0.52 -12.56
N THR A 130 1.81 -1.85 -12.45
CA THR A 130 1.62 -2.74 -13.60
C THR A 130 0.14 -2.93 -13.95
N HIS A 131 -0.72 -2.83 -12.94
CA HIS A 131 -2.17 -3.01 -13.08
C HIS A 131 -2.87 -1.89 -12.34
N LEU A 132 -3.72 -1.15 -13.05
CA LEU A 132 -4.65 -0.20 -12.48
C LEU A 132 -6.05 -0.79 -12.60
N VAL A 133 -6.66 -1.11 -11.48
CA VAL A 133 -7.98 -1.74 -11.44
C VAL A 133 -9.03 -0.63 -11.43
N PRO A 134 -9.95 -0.60 -12.41
CA PRO A 134 -11.03 0.39 -12.43
C PRO A 134 -11.91 0.22 -11.19
N TYR A 135 -12.55 1.30 -10.78
CA TYR A 135 -13.57 1.23 -9.75
C TYR A 135 -14.78 0.44 -10.30
N ALA A 136 -14.97 -0.80 -9.85
CA ALA A 136 -16.17 -1.58 -10.11
C ALA A 136 -17.07 -1.49 -8.87
N GLY A 137 -18.04 -0.59 -8.90
CA GLY A 137 -19.05 -0.47 -7.85
C GLY A 137 -20.44 -0.36 -8.47
N GLU A 138 -21.20 -1.45 -8.42
CA GLU A 138 -22.65 -1.45 -8.71
C GLU A 138 -23.48 -0.89 -7.53
N ASN A 139 -22.86 -0.59 -6.38
CA ASN A 139 -23.56 -0.15 -5.17
C ASN A 139 -23.11 1.24 -4.70
N MET A 140 -23.15 2.23 -5.57
CA MET A 140 -23.10 3.64 -5.14
C MET A 140 -24.52 4.20 -5.11
N LEU A 141 -25.09 4.28 -3.91
CA LEU A 141 -26.18 5.23 -3.66
C LEU A 141 -25.61 6.64 -3.92
N LEU A 142 -25.84 7.13 -5.12
CA LEU A 142 -25.72 8.53 -5.50
C LEU A 142 -26.79 9.32 -4.72
N SER A 143 -26.52 9.61 -3.45
CA SER A 143 -27.32 10.56 -2.69
C SER A 143 -26.41 11.42 -1.83
N ALA A 144 -25.88 12.46 -2.45
CA ALA A 144 -25.71 13.77 -1.82
C ALA A 144 -25.50 14.81 -2.93
N HIS A 145 -26.59 15.06 -3.66
CA HIS A 145 -26.79 16.35 -4.30
C HIS A 145 -26.92 17.37 -3.16
N TYR A 146 -25.90 18.20 -2.94
CA TYR A 146 -26.02 19.39 -2.11
C TYR A 146 -26.26 20.57 -3.07
N PRO A 147 -27.50 21.04 -3.25
CA PRO A 147 -27.70 22.30 -3.94
C PRO A 147 -27.20 23.44 -3.05
N ARG A 148 -26.45 24.34 -3.71
CA ARG A 148 -25.87 25.64 -3.31
C ARG A 148 -26.10 26.14 -1.89
#